data_AF-A0A545TM76-F1
#
_entry.id   AF-A0A545TM76-F1
#
_cell.length_a   1.000
_cell.length_b   1.000
_cell.length_c   1.000
_cell.angle_alpha   90.00
_cell.angle_beta   90.00
_cell.angle_gamma   90.00
#
_symmetry.space_group_name_H-M   'P 1'
#
loop_
_entity.id
_entity.type
_entity.pdbx_description
1 polymer ?
#
loop_
_entity_poly.entity_id
_entity_poly.type
_entity_poly.pdbx_seq_one_letter_code
_entity_poly.pdbx_strand_id
1 'polypeptide(L)'
;MGGASSRQFDSKREKSWLVPHEEYLRLGEDRSGRAYAYRELFQSALAEEDLHMVRKATHYNHPVGDDGFCQAIEEKYGITLGNMSIGRPKKGMDGK
;
A
#
# COMPACT_ATOMS: atom_id res chain seq x y z
N MET A 1 -29.54 -0.79 -31.40
CA MET A 1 -28.17 -1.01 -31.91
C MET A 1 -27.21 -0.56 -30.83
N GLY A 2 -26.75 -1.49 -29.99
CA GLY A 2 -25.88 -1.20 -28.84
C GLY A 2 -24.41 -1.27 -29.26
N GLY A 3 -23.70 -0.15 -29.14
CA GLY A 3 -22.27 -0.08 -29.39
C GLY A 3 -21.50 -0.75 -28.25
N ALA A 4 -20.85 -1.88 -28.55
CA ALA A 4 -19.84 -2.44 -27.67
C ALA A 4 -18.58 -1.57 -27.77
N SER A 5 -18.29 -0.80 -26.72
CA SER A 5 -17.01 -0.12 -26.55
C SER A 5 -15.96 -1.17 -26.18
N SER A 6 -15.36 -1.81 -27.19
CA SER A 6 -14.19 -2.67 -27.00
C SER A 6 -12.97 -1.77 -26.81
N ARG A 7 -12.54 -1.57 -25.56
CA ARG A 7 -11.22 -0.98 -25.30
C ARG A 7 -10.16 -2.05 -25.57
N GLN A 8 -9.70 -2.14 -26.81
CA GLN A 8 -8.43 -2.78 -27.13
C GLN A 8 -7.30 -1.89 -26.58
N PHE A 9 -6.56 -2.40 -25.59
CA PHE A 9 -5.29 -1.81 -25.15
C PHE A 9 -4.17 -2.44 -26.00
N ASP A 10 -3.89 -1.84 -27.15
CA ASP A 10 -2.73 -2.21 -27.98
C ASP A 10 -1.46 -1.65 -27.31
N SER A 11 -0.66 -2.52 -26.70
CA SER A 11 0.58 -2.17 -25.99
C SER A 11 1.79 -2.14 -26.91
N LYS A 12 1.67 -1.65 -28.15
CA LYS A 12 2.82 -1.40 -29.02
C LYS A 12 3.55 -0.10 -28.64
N ARG A 13 4.56 -0.28 -27.78
CA ARG A 13 5.78 0.53 -27.61
C ARG A 13 5.60 2.06 -27.61
N GLU A 14 5.46 2.66 -26.43
CA GLU A 14 5.99 4.00 -26.18
C GLU A 14 6.60 4.08 -24.76
N LYS A 15 7.84 4.56 -24.69
CA LYS A 15 8.74 4.73 -23.51
C LYS A 15 8.15 4.36 -22.13
N SER A 16 8.69 3.31 -21.50
CA SER A 16 8.44 3.11 -20.07
C SER A 16 9.07 4.24 -19.27
N TRP A 17 8.27 5.00 -18.51
CA TRP A 17 8.77 5.93 -17.49
C TRP A 17 9.38 5.19 -16.28
N LEU A 18 9.35 3.86 -16.32
CA LEU A 18 9.91 2.99 -15.32
C LEU A 18 11.31 2.56 -15.78
N VAL A 19 12.31 2.94 -14.99
CA VAL A 19 13.68 2.43 -15.09
C VAL A 19 13.77 1.21 -14.15
N PRO A 20 14.11 0.01 -14.66
CA PRO A 20 14.29 -1.16 -13.81
C PRO A 20 15.41 -0.92 -12.79
N HIS A 21 15.13 -1.13 -11.51
CA HIS A 21 16.14 -1.10 -10.45
C HIS A 21 17.09 -2.30 -10.56
N GLU A 22 18.32 -2.15 -10.06
CA GLU A 22 19.34 -3.20 -10.12
C GLU A 22 18.92 -4.47 -9.36
N GLU A 23 18.23 -4.32 -8.23
CA GLU A 23 17.66 -5.42 -7.44
C GLU A 23 16.67 -6.23 -8.28
N TYR A 24 15.84 -5.54 -9.05
CA TYR A 24 14.86 -6.19 -9.92
C TYR A 24 15.57 -6.92 -11.06
N LEU A 25 16.58 -6.32 -11.69
CA LEU A 25 17.36 -6.97 -12.76
C LEU A 25 18.11 -8.21 -12.27
N ARG A 26 18.57 -8.23 -11.02
CA ARG A 26 19.23 -9.38 -10.40
C ARG A 26 18.34 -10.60 -10.21
N LEU A 27 17.01 -10.45 -10.26
CA LEU A 27 16.08 -11.58 -10.10
C LEU A 27 16.07 -12.56 -11.28
N GLY A 28 16.58 -12.16 -12.44
CA GLY A 28 16.64 -13.05 -13.60
C GLY A 28 17.20 -12.38 -14.85
N GLU A 29 17.91 -13.18 -15.65
CA GLU A 29 18.59 -12.74 -16.87
C GLU A 29 17.60 -12.30 -17.95
N ASP A 30 16.53 -13.07 -18.14
CA ASP A 30 15.48 -12.78 -19.10
C ASP A 30 14.24 -12.17 -18.42
N ARG A 31 13.35 -11.59 -19.24
CA ARG A 31 12.12 -10.97 -18.72
C ARG A 31 11.18 -12.00 -18.08
N SER A 32 11.10 -13.20 -18.64
CA SER A 32 10.24 -14.29 -18.19
C SER A 32 10.64 -14.81 -16.81
N GLY A 33 11.92 -15.18 -16.66
CA GLY A 33 12.52 -15.66 -15.42
C GLY A 33 12.51 -14.60 -14.34
N ARG A 34 12.83 -13.35 -14.68
CA ARG A 34 12.71 -12.22 -13.73
C ARG A 34 11.28 -12.03 -13.23
N ALA A 35 10.29 -12.06 -14.14
CA ALA A 35 8.88 -11.94 -13.76
C ALA A 35 8.40 -13.13 -12.93
N TYR A 36 8.91 -14.34 -13.20
CA TYR A 36 8.66 -15.52 -12.39
C TYR A 36 9.24 -15.36 -10.98
N ALA A 37 10.55 -15.14 -10.86
CA ALA A 37 11.23 -14.96 -9.59
C ALA A 37 10.60 -13.85 -8.73
N TYR A 38 10.22 -12.72 -9.34
CA TYR A 38 9.53 -11.64 -8.63
C TYR A 38 8.19 -12.08 -8.02
N ARG A 39 7.40 -12.90 -8.72
CA ARG A 39 6.13 -13.41 -8.19
C ARG A 39 6.34 -14.42 -7.08
N GLU A 40 7.36 -15.27 -7.20
CA GLU A 40 7.67 -16.29 -6.19
C GLU A 40 8.01 -15.66 -4.83
N LEU A 41 8.61 -14.45 -4.81
CA LEU A 41 8.85 -13.69 -3.57
C LEU A 41 7.57 -13.43 -2.75
N PHE A 42 6.40 -13.45 -3.40
CA PHE A 42 5.10 -13.17 -2.79
C PHE A 42 4.14 -14.35 -2.85
N GLN A 43 4.61 -15.53 -3.29
CA GLN A 43 3.75 -16.70 -3.42
C GLN A 43 3.44 -17.36 -2.06
N SER A 44 4.27 -17.13 -1.05
CA SER A 44 3.95 -17.50 0.32
C SER A 44 2.76 -16.69 0.82
N ALA A 45 1.74 -17.36 1.35
CA ALA A 45 0.65 -16.69 2.04
C ALA A 45 1.20 -15.88 3.21
N LEU A 46 0.84 -14.59 3.26
CA LEU A 46 1.03 -13.79 4.47
C LEU A 46 0.17 -14.38 5.59
N ALA A 47 0.66 -14.32 6.83
CA ALA A 47 -0.13 -14.72 7.99
C ALA A 47 -1.42 -13.88 8.02
N GLU A 48 -2.56 -14.50 8.35
CA GLU A 48 -3.84 -13.77 8.37
C GLU A 48 -3.83 -12.66 9.42
N GLU A 49 -3.06 -12.86 10.49
CA GLU A 49 -2.79 -11.87 11.53
C GLU A 49 -2.12 -10.61 10.96
N ASP A 50 -1.09 -10.78 10.11
CA ASP A 50 -0.39 -9.66 9.47
C ASP A 50 -1.31 -8.93 8.49
N LEU A 51 -2.09 -9.68 7.71
CA LEU A 51 -3.10 -9.11 6.82
C LEU A 51 -4.16 -8.31 7.60
N HIS A 52 -4.62 -8.84 8.73
CA HIS A 52 -5.57 -8.15 9.60
C HIS A 52 -4.96 -6.87 10.16
N MET A 53 -3.70 -6.90 10.62
CA MET A 53 -2.98 -5.72 11.10
C MET A 53 -2.87 -4.64 10.00
N VAL A 54 -2.42 -5.01 8.80
CA VAL A 54 -2.30 -4.06 7.67
C VAL A 54 -3.65 -3.48 7.28
N ARG A 55 -4.71 -4.30 7.21
CA ARG A 55 -6.08 -3.84 6.90
C ARG A 55 -6.58 -2.84 7.94
N LYS A 56 -6.39 -3.14 9.23
CA LYS A 56 -6.79 -2.26 10.33
C LYS A 56 -6.00 -0.96 10.28
N ALA A 57 -4.67 -1.04 10.14
CA ALA A 57 -3.81 0.12 10.03
C ALA A 57 -4.23 1.03 8.86
N THR A 58 -4.47 0.45 7.69
CA THR A 58 -4.94 1.20 6.50
C THR A 58 -6.31 1.84 6.73
N HIS A 59 -7.27 1.11 7.32
CA HIS A 59 -8.61 1.63 7.56
C HIS A 59 -8.64 2.83 8.51
N TYR A 60 -7.78 2.81 9.54
CA TYR A 60 -7.73 3.87 10.54
C TYR A 60 -6.61 4.89 10.29
N ASN A 61 -5.89 4.81 9.17
CA ASN A 61 -4.67 5.58 8.89
C ASN A 61 -3.66 5.51 10.05
N HIS A 62 -3.57 4.35 10.71
CA HIS A 62 -2.60 4.10 11.75
C HIS A 62 -1.29 3.55 11.15
N PRO A 63 -0.15 3.80 11.81
CA PRO A 63 1.08 3.10 11.46
C PRO A 63 0.92 1.60 11.69
N VAL A 64 1.56 0.80 10.84
CA VAL A 64 1.73 -0.64 11.08
C VAL A 64 2.92 -0.78 12.03
N GLY A 65 2.65 -1.22 13.27
CA GLY A 65 3.67 -1.40 14.30
C GLY A 65 3.08 -1.98 15.58
N ASP A 66 3.95 -2.33 16.52
CA ASP A 66 3.53 -2.69 17.87
C ASP A 66 3.10 -1.44 18.67
N ASP A 67 2.50 -1.66 19.82
CA ASP A 67 2.04 -0.58 20.70
C ASP A 67 3.21 0.32 21.13
N GLY A 68 4.41 -0.25 21.29
CA GLY A 68 5.63 0.49 21.63
C GLY A 68 6.08 1.44 20.53
N PHE A 69 6.05 1.01 19.26
CA PHE A 69 6.32 1.86 18.11
C PHE A 69 5.29 2.98 17.97
N CYS A 70 4.01 2.65 18.16
CA CYS A 70 2.95 3.66 18.15
C CYS A 70 3.20 4.72 19.23
N GLN A 71 3.45 4.31 20.48
CA GLN A 71 3.73 5.21 21.58
C GLN A 71 4.97 6.08 21.31
N ALA A 72 6.04 5.50 20.75
CA ALA A 72 7.24 6.26 20.40
C ALA A 72 6.96 7.34 19.33
N ILE A 73 6.07 7.08 18.37
CA ILE A 73 5.63 8.10 17.40
C ILE A 73 4.77 9.16 18.08
N GLU A 74 3.84 8.77 18.95
CA GLU A 74 3.00 9.72 19.69
C GLU A 74 3.84 10.67 20.54
N GLU A 75 4.81 10.14 21.30
CA GLU A 75 5.73 10.91 22.14
C GLU A 75 6.63 11.82 21.29
N LYS A 76 7.13 11.32 20.16
CA LYS A 76 8.05 12.07 19.30
C LYS A 76 7.38 13.22 18.56
N TYR A 77 6.15 13.04 18.11
CA TYR A 77 5.44 14.02 17.27
C TYR A 77 4.31 14.75 18.00
N GLY A 78 3.98 14.35 19.24
CA GLY A 78 2.87 14.94 20.01
C GLY A 78 1.51 14.71 19.38
N ILE A 79 1.36 13.67 18.58
CA ILE A 79 0.11 13.31 17.89
C ILE A 79 -0.50 12.07 18.54
N THR A 80 -1.82 11.99 18.63
CA THR A 80 -2.51 10.79 19.08
C THR A 80 -2.80 9.87 17.88
N LEU A 81 -2.24 8.67 17.89
CA LEU A 81 -2.39 7.61 16.90
C LEU A 81 -3.50 6.67 17.37
N GLY A 82 -4.73 7.04 17.09
CA GLY A 82 -5.86 6.33 17.66
C GLY A 82 -7.13 7.10 17.49
N ASN A 83 -8.02 6.63 16.60
CA ASN A 83 -9.38 7.14 16.45
C ASN A 83 -9.50 8.68 16.51
N MET A 84 -8.85 9.39 15.58
CA MET A 84 -9.44 10.64 15.12
C MET A 84 -10.73 10.25 14.42
N SER A 85 -11.87 10.43 15.07
CA SER A 85 -13.19 10.16 14.49
C SER A 85 -13.23 10.72 13.07
N ILE A 86 -13.24 9.84 12.06
CA ILE A 86 -13.41 10.23 10.66
C ILE A 86 -14.75 10.93 10.57
N GLY A 87 -14.73 12.25 10.45
CA GLY A 87 -15.94 13.04 10.49
C GLY A 87 -15.65 14.53 10.61
N ARG A 88 -16.61 15.33 10.16
CA ARG A 88 -16.61 16.77 10.38
C ARG A 88 -16.50 17.05 11.88
N PRO A 89 -15.66 17.99 12.34
CA PRO A 89 -15.70 18.48 13.71
C PRO A 89 -17.14 18.80 14.10
N LYS A 90 -17.61 18.29 15.24
CA LYS A 90 -18.96 18.62 15.71
C LYS A 90 -19.02 20.13 15.92
N LYS A 91 -19.94 20.79 15.23
CA LYS A 91 -20.16 22.24 15.37
C LYS A 91 -20.50 22.52 16.84
N GLY A 92 -19.55 23.07 17.59
CA GLY A 92 -19.73 23.44 19.00
C GLY A 92 -18.65 22.98 19.99
N MET A 93 -17.53 22.39 19.55
CA MET A 93 -16.43 22.00 20.47
C MET A 93 -15.19 22.91 20.40
N ASP A 94 -15.35 24.15 19.95
CA ASP A 94 -14.41 25.22 20.28
C ASP A 94 -14.88 25.83 21.61
N GLY A 95 -14.55 25.13 22.69
CA GLY A 95 -14.87 25.52 24.06
C GLY A 95 -13.60 25.58 24.91
N LYS A 96 -13.03 26.79 24.97
CA LYS A 96 -11.81 27.24 25.68
C LYS A 96 -10.47 26.98 25.01
#